data_AF-A0A367LTU5-F1
#
_entry.id   AF-A0A367LTU5-F1
#
_cell.length_a   1.000
_cell.length_b   1.000
_cell.length_c   1.000
_cell.angle_alpha   90.00
_cell.angle_beta   90.00
_cell.angle_gamma   90.00
#
_symmetry.space_group_name_H-M   'P 1'
#
loop_
_entity.id
_entity.type
_entity.pdbx_description
1 polymer ?
#
loop_
_entity_poly.entity_id
_entity_poly.type
_entity_poly.pdbx_seq_one_letter_code
_entity_poly.pdbx_strand_id
1 'polypeptide(L)'
;NSNKDPALQPLVMDNVSNQIVEGNNSIVGLMVESHLGWGSQPIPKDLDQLQYGVSITDACIDWATTEKSIRSMHAKLQDLLP
;
A
#
# COMPACT_ATOMS: atom_id res chain seq x y z
N ASN A 1 10.36 2.44 2.37
CA ASN A 1 10.12 3.64 1.52
C ASN A 1 9.03 4.57 2.05
N SER A 2 8.28 4.19 3.08
CA SER A 2 7.19 5.00 3.65
C SER A 2 7.57 5.75 4.94
N ASN A 3 8.84 5.74 5.35
CA ASN A 3 9.30 6.30 6.63
C ASN A 3 8.47 5.85 7.86
N LYS A 4 8.01 4.58 7.86
CA LYS A 4 7.12 3.99 8.88
C LYS A 4 5.72 4.65 8.98
N ASP A 5 5.34 5.46 7.99
CA ASP A 5 4.00 6.04 7.89
C ASP A 5 3.22 5.39 6.74
N PRO A 6 2.19 4.57 7.01
CA PRO A 6 1.40 3.92 5.97
C PRO A 6 0.76 4.93 5.00
N ALA A 7 0.48 6.17 5.43
CA ALA A 7 -0.11 7.21 4.58
C ALA A 7 0.80 7.63 3.41
N LEU A 8 2.10 7.34 3.49
CA LEU A 8 3.04 7.64 2.41
C LEU A 8 3.11 6.52 1.36
N GLN A 9 2.57 5.32 1.62
CA GLN A 9 2.61 4.22 0.64
C GLN A 9 1.91 4.57 -0.69
N PRO A 10 0.71 5.20 -0.71
CA PRO A 10 0.08 5.64 -1.96
C PRO A 10 0.94 6.65 -2.74
N LEU A 11 1.62 7.56 -2.06
CA LEU A 11 2.53 8.52 -2.71
C LEU A 11 3.74 7.83 -3.32
N VAL A 12 4.29 6.80 -2.65
CA VAL A 12 5.36 5.97 -3.19
C VAL A 12 4.89 5.20 -4.43
N MET A 13 3.69 4.62 -4.41
CA MET A 13 3.10 3.94 -5.57
C MET A 13 2.91 4.90 -6.75
N ASP A 14 2.45 6.12 -6.48
CA ASP A 14 2.30 7.16 -7.50
C ASP A 14 3.65 7.54 -8.12
N ASN A 15 4.67 7.74 -7.28
CA ASN A 15 6.01 8.08 -7.75
C ASN A 15 6.62 6.95 -8.60
N VAL A 16 6.48 5.69 -8.18
CA VAL A 16 6.91 4.52 -8.97
C VAL A 16 6.18 4.47 -10.31
N SER A 17 4.88 4.74 -10.32
CA SER A 17 4.10 4.81 -11.56
C SER A 17 4.64 5.89 -12.50
N ASN A 18 4.97 7.07 -11.97
CA ASN A 18 5.52 8.17 -12.79
C ASN A 18 6.90 7.82 -13.35
N GLN A 19 7.76 7.12 -12.60
CA GLN A 19 9.04 6.63 -13.14
C GLN A 19 8.85 5.69 -14.34
N ILE A 20 7.85 4.80 -14.28
CA ILE A 20 7.52 3.90 -15.40
C ILE A 20 7.00 4.72 -16.59
N VAL A 21 6.11 5.69 -16.35
CA VAL A 21 5.60 6.62 -17.38
C VAL A 21 6.73 7.40 -18.07
N GLU A 22 7.76 7.77 -17.32
CA GLU A 22 8.94 8.49 -17.83
C GLU A 22 9.95 7.57 -18.56
N GLY A 23 9.63 6.28 -18.73
CA GLY A 23 10.41 5.32 -19.52
C GLY A 23 11.34 4.43 -18.71
N ASN A 24 11.21 4.38 -17.38
CA ASN A 24 11.97 3.45 -16.56
C ASN A 24 11.46 2.01 -16.74
N ASN A 25 12.18 1.22 -17.55
CA ASN A 25 11.87 -0.19 -17.83
C ASN A 25 12.53 -1.19 -16.86
N SER A 26 13.19 -0.72 -15.79
CA SER A 26 13.88 -1.58 -14.82
C SER A 26 13.01 -2.01 -13.63
N ILE A 27 11.87 -1.34 -13.42
CA ILE A 27 10.96 -1.62 -12.31
C ILE A 27 10.03 -2.78 -12.71
N VAL A 28 10.19 -3.92 -12.05
CA VAL A 28 9.40 -5.14 -12.33
C VAL A 28 8.24 -5.37 -11.36
N GLY A 29 8.20 -4.63 -10.25
CA GLY A 29 7.16 -4.81 -9.23
C GLY A 29 7.36 -3.89 -8.02
N LEU A 30 6.38 -3.97 -7.12
CA LEU A 30 6.35 -3.21 -5.87
C LEU A 30 5.70 -4.03 -4.76
N MET A 31 6.12 -3.77 -3.52
CA MET A 31 5.58 -4.40 -2.32
C MET A 31 4.81 -3.34 -1.51
N VAL A 32 3.59 -3.68 -1.09
CA VAL A 32 2.69 -2.79 -0.35
C VAL A 32 2.19 -3.52 0.88
N GLU A 33 2.24 -2.86 2.04
CA GLU A 33 1.70 -3.37 3.29
C GLU A 33 0.25 -2.90 3.44
N SER A 34 -0.67 -3.84 3.24
CA SER A 34 -2.12 -3.62 3.22
C SER A 34 -2.82 -4.60 4.16
N HIS A 35 -3.90 -4.13 4.79
CA HIS A 35 -4.79 -4.96 5.59
C HIS A 35 -6.23 -4.45 5.43
N LEU A 36 -7.22 -5.17 5.99
CA LEU A 36 -8.62 -4.74 5.92
C LEU A 36 -8.85 -3.37 6.55
N GLY A 37 -8.28 -3.14 7.73
CA GLY A 37 -8.32 -1.90 8.49
C GLY A 37 -6.98 -1.17 8.49
N TRP A 38 -7.04 0.12 8.79
CA TRP A 38 -5.89 1.03 8.76
C TRP A 38 -4.97 0.85 9.97
N GLY A 39 -3.67 1.04 9.74
CA GLY A 39 -2.68 1.20 10.79
C GLY A 39 -2.24 -0.13 11.39
N SER A 40 -1.90 -0.09 12.68
CA SER A 40 -1.59 -1.26 13.49
C SER A 40 -2.12 -1.10 14.91
N GLN A 41 -2.15 -2.22 15.63
CA GLN A 41 -2.58 -2.31 17.02
C GLN A 41 -1.55 -3.11 17.84
N PRO A 42 -1.39 -2.81 19.14
CA PRO A 42 -0.60 -3.66 20.03
C PRO A 42 -1.33 -4.98 20.30
N ILE A 43 -0.60 -6.02 20.73
CA ILE A 43 -1.21 -7.25 21.23
C ILE A 43 -1.73 -6.99 22.66
N PRO A 44 -3.06 -7.02 22.89
CA PRO A 44 -3.62 -6.83 24.22
C PRO A 44 -3.41 -8.07 25.11
N LYS A 45 -3.61 -7.93 26.42
CA LYS A 45 -3.59 -9.09 27.34
C LYS A 45 -4.76 -10.05 27.08
N ASP A 46 -5.93 -9.49 26.76
CA ASP A 46 -7.11 -10.22 26.36
C ASP A 46 -7.22 -10.20 24.84
N LEU A 47 -7.00 -11.35 24.19
CA LEU A 47 -6.92 -11.45 22.73
C LEU A 47 -8.27 -11.21 22.04
N ASP A 48 -9.39 -11.33 22.76
CA ASP A 48 -10.72 -11.04 22.23
C ASP A 48 -10.92 -9.53 21.96
N GLN A 49 -10.01 -8.68 22.46
CA GLN A 49 -9.98 -7.24 22.19
C GLN A 49 -9.25 -6.88 20.87
N LEU A 50 -8.67 -7.85 20.16
CA LEU A 50 -8.04 -7.59 18.86
C LEU A 50 -9.10 -7.11 17.86
N GLN A 51 -8.82 -5.96 17.26
CA GLN A 51 -9.62 -5.46 16.14
C GLN A 51 -9.39 -6.37 14.94
N TYR A 52 -10.45 -7.03 14.48
CA TYR A 52 -10.38 -7.85 13.28
C TYR A 52 -9.90 -7.01 12.10
N GLY A 53 -8.94 -7.54 11.36
CA GLY A 53 -8.47 -6.87 10.16
C GLY A 53 -7.49 -5.71 10.39
N VAL A 54 -6.91 -5.54 11.58
CA VAL A 54 -5.87 -4.52 11.83
C VAL A 54 -4.54 -5.22 12.18
N SER A 55 -3.45 -4.79 11.54
CA SER A 55 -2.11 -5.39 11.72
C SER A 55 -1.63 -5.34 13.17
N ILE A 56 -0.92 -6.37 13.64
CA ILE A 56 -0.26 -6.39 14.96
C ILE A 56 1.25 -6.08 14.88
N THR A 57 1.77 -5.82 13.68
CA THR A 57 3.17 -5.51 13.41
C THR A 57 3.31 -4.11 12.81
N ASP A 58 3.78 -4.01 11.57
CA ASP A 58 3.89 -2.75 10.85
C ASP A 58 2.51 -2.25 10.42
N ALA A 59 2.37 -0.93 10.38
CA ALA A 59 1.12 -0.27 10.08
C ALA A 59 0.79 -0.39 8.58
N CYS A 60 -0.43 -0.84 8.27
CA CYS A 60 -0.88 -1.05 6.89
C CYS A 60 -1.79 0.07 6.40
N ILE A 61 -1.88 0.26 5.09
CA ILE A 61 -3.03 0.95 4.50
C ILE A 61 -4.27 0.03 4.58
N ASP A 62 -5.46 0.64 4.62
CA ASP A 62 -6.71 -0.11 4.63
C ASP A 62 -7.11 -0.61 3.23
N TRP A 63 -8.19 -1.40 3.18
CA TRP A 63 -8.67 -1.97 1.92
C TRP A 63 -9.11 -0.90 0.91
N ALA A 64 -9.82 0.14 1.36
CA ALA A 64 -10.30 1.21 0.49
C ALA A 64 -9.13 1.99 -0.16
N THR A 65 -8.09 2.28 0.62
CA THR A 65 -6.86 2.91 0.11
C THR A 65 -6.13 1.97 -0.83
N THR A 66 -6.08 0.68 -0.53
CA THR A 66 -5.45 -0.35 -1.39
C THR A 66 -6.12 -0.39 -2.76
N GLU A 67 -7.45 -0.53 -2.79
CA GLU A 67 -8.22 -0.54 -4.03
C GLU A 67 -7.98 0.73 -4.83
N LYS A 68 -8.08 1.90 -4.19
CA LYS A 68 -7.87 3.20 -4.83
C LYS A 68 -6.47 3.30 -5.44
N SER A 69 -5.43 2.95 -4.69
CA SER A 69 -4.03 3.03 -5.13
C SER A 69 -3.76 2.10 -6.31
N ILE A 70 -4.21 0.84 -6.25
CA ILE A 70 -4.03 -0.13 -7.33
C ILE A 70 -4.76 0.33 -8.60
N ARG A 71 -6.02 0.77 -8.49
CA ARG A 71 -6.78 1.27 -9.65
C ARG A 71 -6.16 2.52 -10.26
N SER A 72 -5.63 3.42 -9.43
CA SER A 72 -4.96 4.65 -9.90
C SER A 72 -3.67 4.31 -10.65
N MET A 73 -2.87 3.38 -10.14
CA MET A 73 -1.68 2.88 -10.82
C MET A 73 -2.04 2.17 -12.13
N HIS A 74 -3.04 1.30 -12.14
CA HIS A 74 -3.51 0.64 -13.35
C HIS A 74 -3.95 1.64 -14.42
N ALA A 75 -4.76 2.64 -14.06
CA ALA A 75 -5.22 3.67 -15.00
C ALA A 75 -4.06 4.45 -15.65
N LYS A 76 -2.93 4.63 -14.93
CA LYS A 76 -1.72 5.29 -15.47
C LYS A 76 -0.90 4.40 -16.40
N LEU A 77 -0.90 3.09 -16.16
CA LEU A 77 0.08 2.18 -16.76
C LEU A 77 -0.51 1.22 -17.80
N GLN A 78 -1.83 1.06 -17.86
CA GLN A 78 -2.52 0.08 -18.71
C GLN A 78 -2.16 0.18 -20.20
N ASP A 79 -1.87 1.38 -20.71
CA ASP A 79 -1.53 1.60 -22.13
C ASP A 79 -0.01 1.58 -22.40
N LEU A 80 0.80 1.52 -21.34
CA LEU A 80 2.27 1.56 -21.40
C LEU A 80 2.92 0.21 -21.16
N LEU A 81 2.28 -0.62 -20.34
CA LEU A 81 2.75 -1.95 -20.01
C LEU A 81 2.02 -2.99 -20.88
N PRO A 82 2.69 -4.08 -21.27
CA PRO A 82 2.12 -5.14 -22.11
C PRO A 82 0.98 -5.91 -21.43
#